data_AF-A0A973MLT6-F1
#
_entry.id   AF-A0A973MLT6-F1
#
_cell.length_a   1.000
_cell.length_b   1.000
_cell.length_c   1.000
_cell.angle_alpha   90.00
_cell.angle_beta   90.00
_cell.angle_gamma   90.00
#
_symmetry.space_group_name_H-M   'P 1'
#
loop_
_entity.id
_entity.type
_entity.pdbx_description
1 polymer ?
#
loop_
_entity_poly.entity_id
_entity_poly.type
_entity_poly.pdbx_seq_one_letter_code
_entity_poly.pdbx_strand_id
1 'polypeptide(L)'
;MAEDRELRVRSLLDTVRAEGRTALTAPEGKVIADAYGIAVPGEELATDVDEAVSYAARFGGPVVMKIVSPDILHKTDAGGVIVGVEGAADVRAAFHKIIENARAYNASARIEGVQVQELLPQGQEVIVGAVTDPTFGKVVAFGLGGVLVEVLKDVTFRLAPVSADEALSMLDSIRSAEILHGVRGQAGVDRWAIAEQIRRVSQLVADFPEIAEVDLNPVIATPEGAVAADIRVILAESVPKPRRTYTREEILTSMRRLMQPASVAVIGASNEQGKIGNSVMRNLIDGGFAGEIHPVNPKADDILGRKAYKSVTDVPGEVDVAVFAIPAKFVASALEEVGRKKIPNAVLIPSGFAETGEHELQEEIVAIAERHGVRILGPNIYGYYSTWQDLCATFCTPYDVKGGVALTSQSGGIGMAILGFARTTKTGVSAIVGLGNKSDLDEDDLLTWFGEDPHTECIAMHLEDLKDGRAFVEAARATVPKKPVVVLKAGRTAAGAKAAGSHTGALAGDDAGYDDIL
;
A
#
# COMPACT_ATOMS: atom_id res chain seq x y z
N MET A 1 -15.96 26.37 -2.76
CA MET A 1 -16.70 25.14 -2.41
C MET A 1 -15.71 24.03 -2.00
N ALA A 2 -14.90 23.47 -2.91
CA ALA A 2 -13.89 22.45 -2.56
C ALA A 2 -12.69 23.01 -1.76
N GLU A 3 -12.12 24.13 -2.19
CA GLU A 3 -11.00 24.78 -1.45
C GLU A 3 -11.43 25.22 -0.04
N ASP A 4 -12.68 25.68 0.11
CA ASP A 4 -13.22 26.18 1.39
C ASP A 4 -13.42 25.04 2.41
N ARG A 5 -13.92 23.86 1.96
CA ARG A 5 -14.00 22.68 2.83
C ARG A 5 -12.62 22.16 3.24
N GLU A 6 -11.65 22.17 2.33
CA GLU A 6 -10.31 21.63 2.59
C GLU A 6 -9.55 22.53 3.58
N LEU A 7 -9.67 23.84 3.44
CA LEU A 7 -9.11 24.80 4.40
C LEU A 7 -9.72 24.62 5.80
N ARG A 8 -11.05 24.44 5.89
CA ARG A 8 -11.75 24.23 7.16
C ARG A 8 -11.26 22.96 7.86
N VAL A 9 -11.16 21.84 7.14
CA VAL A 9 -10.67 20.59 7.71
C VAL A 9 -9.18 20.68 8.06
N ARG A 10 -8.34 21.27 7.20
CA ARG A 10 -6.91 21.46 7.49
C ARG A 10 -6.69 22.24 8.78
N SER A 11 -7.38 23.37 8.96
CA SER A 11 -7.29 24.18 10.18
C SER A 11 -7.68 23.42 11.44
N LEU A 12 -8.67 22.53 11.34
CA LEU A 12 -9.06 21.65 12.44
C LEU A 12 -7.96 20.63 12.74
N LEU A 13 -7.43 19.94 11.73
CA LEU A 13 -6.38 18.93 11.93
C LEU A 13 -5.10 19.54 12.51
N ASP A 14 -4.72 20.73 12.05
CA ASP A 14 -3.56 21.47 12.58
C ASP A 14 -3.74 21.82 14.07
N THR A 15 -4.97 22.17 14.47
CA THR A 15 -5.32 22.46 15.87
C THR A 15 -5.20 21.22 16.74
N VAL A 16 -5.80 20.10 16.31
CA VAL A 16 -5.72 18.80 16.99
C VAL A 16 -4.25 18.38 17.19
N ARG A 17 -3.41 18.58 16.16
CA ARG A 17 -1.96 18.32 16.22
C ARG A 17 -1.23 19.24 17.17
N ALA A 18 -1.52 20.54 17.14
CA ALA A 18 -0.89 21.52 18.03
C ALA A 18 -1.17 21.22 19.50
N GLU A 19 -2.31 20.61 19.81
CA GLU A 19 -2.68 20.13 21.14
C GLU A 19 -2.06 18.79 21.52
N GLY A 20 -1.26 18.17 20.63
CA GLY A 20 -0.63 16.87 20.87
C GLY A 20 -1.59 15.68 20.83
N ARG A 21 -2.79 15.86 20.25
CA ARG A 21 -3.80 14.81 20.11
C ARG A 21 -3.68 14.13 18.74
N THR A 22 -4.10 12.87 18.71
CA THR A 22 -4.28 12.10 17.46
C THR A 22 -5.73 11.72 17.21
N ALA A 23 -6.60 11.78 18.22
CA ALA A 23 -8.02 11.51 18.09
C ALA A 23 -8.84 12.80 18.11
N LEU A 24 -9.78 12.90 17.18
CA LEU A 24 -10.76 13.98 17.16
C LEU A 24 -11.89 13.70 18.17
N THR A 25 -12.44 14.77 18.75
CA THR A 25 -13.66 14.70 19.56
C THR A 25 -14.90 14.58 18.67
N ALA A 26 -16.06 14.28 19.26
CA ALA A 26 -17.30 14.15 18.48
C ALA A 26 -17.71 15.45 17.76
N PRO A 27 -17.68 16.65 18.41
CA PRO A 27 -17.93 17.91 17.71
C PRO A 27 -16.96 18.19 16.56
N GLU A 28 -15.68 17.85 16.72
CA GLU A 28 -14.67 17.97 15.67
C GLU A 28 -14.96 17.02 14.50
N GLY A 29 -15.39 15.79 14.80
CA GLY A 29 -15.87 14.81 13.82
C GLY A 29 -17.06 15.34 13.01
N LYS A 30 -18.00 16.04 13.65
CA LYS A 30 -19.12 16.68 12.94
C LYS A 30 -18.67 17.77 11.97
N VAL A 31 -17.67 18.57 12.34
CA VAL A 31 -17.11 19.57 11.42
C VAL A 31 -16.57 18.91 10.14
N ILE A 32 -15.90 17.76 10.25
CA ILE A 32 -15.45 16.96 9.10
C ILE A 32 -16.65 16.43 8.32
N ALA A 33 -17.63 15.86 9.01
CA ALA A 33 -18.81 15.29 8.37
C ALA A 33 -19.56 16.35 7.55
N ASP A 34 -19.80 17.54 8.10
CA ASP A 34 -20.45 18.64 7.41
C ASP A 34 -19.62 19.13 6.21
N ALA A 35 -18.29 19.20 6.33
CA ALA A 35 -17.39 19.66 5.27
C ALA A 35 -17.34 18.70 4.06
N TYR A 36 -17.43 17.39 4.31
CA TYR A 36 -17.45 16.34 3.28
C TYR A 36 -18.87 15.88 2.90
N GLY A 37 -19.87 16.40 3.58
CA GLY A 37 -21.26 15.99 3.44
C GLY A 37 -21.56 14.60 3.98
N ILE A 38 -20.70 13.97 4.79
CA ILE A 38 -21.00 12.65 5.40
C ILE A 38 -22.30 12.80 6.20
N ALA A 39 -23.34 12.03 5.87
CA ALA A 39 -24.63 12.22 6.52
C ALA A 39 -24.57 11.63 7.94
N VAL A 40 -24.76 12.51 8.93
CA VAL A 40 -24.84 12.24 10.37
C VAL A 40 -26.14 12.85 10.90
N PRO A 41 -26.72 12.35 12.00
CA PRO A 41 -27.93 12.94 12.59
C PRO A 41 -27.70 14.39 13.01
N GLY A 42 -28.81 15.14 13.18
CA GLY A 42 -28.77 16.42 13.87
C GLY A 42 -28.26 16.23 15.30
N GLU A 43 -27.29 17.05 15.71
CA GLU A 43 -26.74 17.02 17.06
C GLU A 43 -26.24 18.39 17.51
N GLU A 44 -26.21 18.60 18.83
CA GLU A 44 -25.68 19.79 19.48
C GLU A 44 -24.99 19.42 20.80
N LEU A 45 -23.99 20.20 21.20
CA LEU A 45 -23.34 20.07 22.51
C LEU A 45 -24.04 20.97 23.53
N ALA A 46 -24.68 20.38 24.54
CA ALA A 46 -25.24 21.10 25.67
C ALA A 46 -24.24 21.18 26.82
N THR A 47 -23.90 22.40 27.23
CA THR A 47 -23.05 22.67 28.40
C THR A 47 -23.85 22.74 29.70
N ASP A 48 -25.17 22.97 29.59
CA ASP A 48 -26.11 22.89 30.69
C ASP A 48 -27.41 22.17 30.31
N VAL A 49 -28.25 21.96 31.33
CA VAL A 49 -29.49 21.19 31.19
C VAL A 49 -30.58 21.93 30.39
N ASP A 50 -30.59 23.26 30.42
CA ASP A 50 -31.61 24.04 29.72
C ASP A 50 -31.30 24.10 28.22
N GLU A 51 -30.02 24.17 27.85
CA GLU A 51 -29.54 23.96 26.48
C GLU A 51 -29.96 22.57 25.98
N ALA A 52 -29.75 21.52 26.78
CA ALA A 52 -30.10 20.15 26.38
C ALA A 52 -31.60 19.99 26.07
N VAL A 53 -32.46 20.58 26.91
CA VAL A 53 -33.92 20.60 26.71
C VAL A 53 -34.29 21.37 25.45
N SER A 54 -33.67 22.52 25.22
CA SER A 54 -33.89 23.36 24.04
C SER A 54 -33.54 22.62 22.74
N TYR A 55 -32.36 21.97 22.70
CA TYR A 55 -31.92 21.21 21.53
C TYR A 55 -32.82 20.01 21.26
N ALA A 56 -33.18 19.24 22.29
CA ALA A 56 -34.10 18.11 22.14
C ALA A 56 -35.47 18.54 21.60
N ALA A 57 -36.01 19.66 22.09
CA ALA A 57 -37.28 20.20 21.60
C ALA A 57 -37.21 20.62 20.12
N ARG A 58 -36.05 21.14 19.67
CA ARG A 58 -35.83 21.54 18.28
C ARG A 58 -35.80 20.36 17.31
N PHE A 59 -35.30 19.21 17.75
CA PHE A 59 -35.28 17.97 16.96
C PHE A 59 -36.66 17.31 16.84
N GLY A 60 -37.59 17.59 17.76
CA GLY A 60 -39.01 17.25 17.60
C GLY A 60 -39.37 15.77 17.73
N GLY A 61 -38.44 14.93 18.19
CA GLY A 61 -38.64 13.51 18.47
C GLY A 61 -37.72 13.01 19.59
N PRO A 62 -37.73 11.69 19.89
CA PRO A 62 -36.81 11.11 20.86
C PRO A 62 -35.35 11.39 20.48
N VAL A 63 -34.52 11.63 21.50
CA VAL A 63 -33.09 11.92 21.31
C VAL A 63 -32.20 10.88 22.00
N VAL A 64 -30.95 10.84 21.57
CA VAL A 64 -29.85 10.17 22.25
C VAL A 64 -29.00 11.22 22.93
N MET A 65 -28.66 10.99 24.19
CA MET A 65 -27.79 11.87 24.98
C MET A 65 -26.49 11.15 25.32
N LYS A 66 -25.34 11.73 24.96
CA LYS A 66 -24.01 11.12 25.12
C LYS A 66 -23.04 12.08 25.82
N ILE A 67 -22.22 11.59 26.75
CA ILE A 67 -21.16 12.38 27.38
C ILE A 67 -20.11 12.82 26.35
N VAL A 68 -19.64 14.07 26.44
CA VAL A 68 -18.48 14.56 25.70
C VAL A 68 -17.37 14.89 26.69
N SER A 69 -16.30 14.10 26.64
CA SER A 69 -15.13 14.25 27.50
C SER A 69 -13.89 13.68 26.79
N PRO A 70 -12.78 14.45 26.70
CA PRO A 70 -11.52 13.93 26.19
C PRO A 70 -10.91 12.84 27.09
N ASP A 71 -11.32 12.78 28.36
CA ASP A 71 -10.79 11.82 29.35
C ASP A 71 -11.68 10.56 29.49
N ILE A 72 -12.81 10.47 28.76
CA ILE A 72 -13.73 9.32 28.76
C ILE A 72 -14.01 8.89 27.31
N LEU A 73 -13.16 8.01 26.78
CA LEU A 73 -13.27 7.49 25.40
C LEU A 73 -14.38 6.43 25.25
N HIS A 74 -14.51 5.51 26.22
CA HIS A 74 -15.53 4.45 26.23
C HIS A 74 -16.81 4.90 26.95
N LYS A 75 -17.59 5.77 26.29
CA LYS A 75 -18.77 6.43 26.85
C LYS A 75 -19.83 5.46 27.39
N THR A 76 -20.05 4.33 26.70
CA THR A 76 -21.04 3.31 27.11
C THR A 76 -20.66 2.65 28.43
N ASP A 77 -19.38 2.32 28.63
CA ASP A 77 -18.87 1.70 29.86
C ASP A 77 -18.99 2.63 31.05
N ALA A 78 -18.84 3.94 30.81
CA ALA A 78 -19.05 4.99 31.79
C ALA A 78 -20.55 5.26 32.06
N GLY A 79 -21.49 4.51 31.47
CA GLY A 79 -22.92 4.80 31.56
C GLY A 79 -23.29 6.17 30.99
N GLY A 80 -22.44 6.72 30.12
CA GLY A 80 -22.54 8.07 29.58
C GLY A 80 -23.40 8.17 28.33
N VAL A 81 -24.19 7.16 27.99
CA VAL A 81 -25.10 7.13 26.84
C VAL A 81 -26.50 6.75 27.31
N ILE A 82 -27.51 7.56 26.97
CA ILE A 82 -28.92 7.26 27.20
C ILE A 82 -29.67 7.47 25.88
N VAL A 83 -30.36 6.44 25.41
CA VAL A 83 -31.10 6.42 24.13
C VAL A 83 -32.60 6.56 24.36
N GLY A 84 -33.30 7.17 23.40
CA GLY A 84 -34.78 7.25 23.40
C GLY A 84 -35.35 8.20 24.46
N VAL A 85 -34.64 9.28 24.76
CA VAL A 85 -35.06 10.29 25.74
C VAL A 85 -36.08 11.21 25.09
N GLU A 86 -37.27 11.34 25.67
CA GLU A 86 -38.36 12.14 25.10
C GLU A 86 -38.98 13.08 26.13
N GLY A 87 -39.15 14.35 25.75
CA GLY A 87 -39.75 15.35 26.62
C GLY A 87 -38.78 15.96 27.64
N ALA A 88 -39.10 17.19 28.06
CA ALA A 88 -38.20 18.01 28.85
C ALA A 88 -37.82 17.40 30.22
N ALA A 89 -38.73 16.66 30.85
CA ALA A 89 -38.47 16.03 32.15
C ALA A 89 -37.42 14.91 32.05
N ASP A 90 -37.55 14.05 31.03
CA ASP A 90 -36.65 12.93 30.82
C ASP A 90 -35.28 13.40 30.35
N VAL A 91 -35.22 14.45 29.52
CA VAL A 91 -33.96 15.12 29.12
C VAL A 91 -33.21 15.66 30.34
N ARG A 92 -33.91 16.33 31.26
CA ARG A 92 -33.29 16.83 32.51
C ARG A 92 -32.74 15.67 33.36
N ALA A 93 -33.52 14.61 33.52
CA ALA A 93 -33.10 13.44 34.28
C ALA A 93 -31.89 12.74 33.64
N ALA A 94 -31.91 12.57 32.31
CA ALA A 94 -30.83 11.96 31.55
C ALA A 94 -29.54 12.78 31.62
N PHE A 95 -29.61 14.11 31.47
CA PHE A 95 -28.44 14.99 31.57
C PHE A 95 -27.73 14.82 32.91
N HIS A 96 -28.47 14.93 34.03
CA HIS A 96 -27.88 14.79 35.36
C HIS A 96 -27.29 13.39 35.59
N LYS A 97 -28.00 12.35 35.15
CA LYS A 97 -27.54 10.96 35.27
C LYS A 97 -26.24 10.71 34.49
N ILE A 98 -26.13 11.24 33.27
CA ILE A 98 -24.91 11.11 32.46
C ILE A 98 -23.72 11.78 33.14
N ILE A 99 -23.90 13.01 33.65
CA ILE A 99 -22.83 13.75 34.36
C ILE A 99 -22.42 13.03 35.65
N GLU A 100 -23.40 12.49 36.39
CA GLU A 100 -23.16 11.70 37.60
C GLU A 100 -22.36 10.44 37.28
N ASN A 101 -22.79 9.66 36.29
CA ASN A 101 -22.11 8.44 35.85
C ASN A 101 -20.67 8.73 35.39
N ALA A 102 -20.47 9.80 34.61
CA ALA A 102 -19.16 10.21 34.13
C ALA A 102 -18.20 10.54 35.29
N ARG A 103 -18.67 11.29 36.29
CA ARG A 103 -17.87 11.63 37.49
C ARG A 103 -17.62 10.43 38.40
N ALA A 104 -18.57 9.50 38.48
CA ALA A 104 -18.40 8.25 39.21
C ALA A 104 -17.36 7.34 38.54
N TYR A 105 -17.34 7.34 37.21
CA TYR A 105 -16.36 6.58 36.41
C TYR A 105 -14.96 7.19 36.50
N ASN A 106 -14.84 8.51 36.36
CA ASN A 106 -13.57 9.24 36.53
C ASN A 106 -13.83 10.62 37.15
N ALA A 107 -13.52 10.74 38.45
CA ALA A 107 -13.77 11.96 39.22
C ALA A 107 -12.97 13.18 38.74
N SER A 108 -11.85 12.95 38.05
CA SER A 108 -10.97 13.99 37.49
C SER A 108 -11.19 14.27 36.00
N ALA A 109 -12.15 13.60 35.36
CA ALA A 109 -12.41 13.79 33.93
C ALA A 109 -12.87 15.21 33.64
N ARG A 110 -12.26 15.83 32.62
CA ARG A 110 -12.76 17.05 32.00
C ARG A 110 -14.02 16.71 31.23
N ILE A 111 -15.16 17.23 31.65
CA ILE A 111 -16.44 17.07 30.95
C ILE A 111 -16.72 18.37 30.20
N GLU A 112 -16.85 18.27 28.89
CA GLU A 112 -17.16 19.41 28.01
C GLU A 112 -18.66 19.67 27.94
N GLY A 113 -19.47 18.61 28.07
CA GLY A 113 -20.93 18.71 28.09
C GLY A 113 -21.60 17.37 27.78
N VAL A 114 -22.88 17.44 27.39
CA VAL A 114 -23.66 16.31 26.89
C VAL A 114 -24.12 16.61 25.47
N GLN A 115 -23.73 15.75 24.54
CA GLN A 115 -24.22 15.76 23.16
C GLN A 115 -25.68 15.32 23.14
N VAL A 116 -26.55 16.13 22.56
CA VAL A 116 -27.96 15.81 22.28
C VAL A 116 -28.09 15.55 20.80
N GLN A 117 -28.51 14.35 20.41
CA GLN A 117 -28.51 13.86 19.03
C GLN A 117 -29.88 13.27 18.67
N GLU A 118 -30.34 13.44 17.43
CA GLU A 118 -31.55 12.78 16.92
C GLU A 118 -31.46 11.25 17.04
N LEU A 119 -32.53 10.60 17.50
CA LEU A 119 -32.61 9.15 17.46
C LEU A 119 -32.85 8.69 16.02
N LEU A 120 -31.89 7.95 15.45
CA LEU A 120 -32.04 7.34 14.14
C LEU A 120 -33.12 6.25 14.14
N PRO A 121 -33.87 6.08 13.03
CA PRO A 121 -34.84 5.00 12.89
C PRO A 121 -34.13 3.63 12.91
N GLN A 122 -34.90 2.57 13.12
CA GLN A 122 -34.38 1.22 12.94
C GLN A 122 -34.07 0.97 11.46
N GLY A 123 -32.88 0.43 11.18
CA GLY A 123 -32.42 0.12 9.84
C GLY A 123 -31.38 -1.00 9.84
N GLN A 124 -30.87 -1.32 8.65
CA GLN A 124 -29.75 -2.26 8.51
C GLN A 124 -28.45 -1.54 8.89
N GLU A 125 -27.75 -2.08 9.88
CA GLU A 125 -26.42 -1.57 10.24
C GLU A 125 -25.38 -2.04 9.23
N VAL A 126 -24.57 -1.11 8.72
CA VAL A 126 -23.40 -1.35 7.89
C VAL A 126 -22.20 -0.59 8.46
N ILE A 127 -20.99 -1.04 8.12
CA ILE A 127 -19.74 -0.36 8.44
C ILE A 127 -19.22 0.31 7.18
N VAL A 128 -18.80 1.55 7.32
CA VAL A 128 -18.02 2.27 6.32
C VAL A 128 -16.83 2.88 7.05
N GLY A 129 -15.63 2.55 6.61
CA GLY A 129 -14.42 3.09 7.21
C GLY A 129 -13.29 3.21 6.21
N ALA A 130 -12.19 3.82 6.64
CA ALA A 130 -10.97 3.88 5.88
C ALA A 130 -9.77 3.76 6.80
N VAL A 131 -8.72 3.12 6.32
CA VAL A 131 -7.47 2.91 7.04
C VAL A 131 -6.29 3.16 6.12
N THR A 132 -5.14 3.49 6.71
CA THR A 132 -3.87 3.52 6.00
C THR A 132 -3.23 2.14 6.08
N ASP A 133 -3.38 1.36 5.01
CA ASP A 133 -2.71 0.09 4.83
C ASP A 133 -1.22 0.31 4.49
N PRO A 134 -0.29 -0.46 5.09
CA PRO A 134 1.15 -0.29 4.87
C PRO A 134 1.62 -0.67 3.45
N THR A 135 0.85 -1.46 2.71
CA THR A 135 1.13 -1.86 1.33
C THR A 135 0.39 -0.97 0.33
N PHE A 136 -0.91 -0.80 0.51
CA PHE A 136 -1.82 -0.18 -0.48
C PHE A 136 -2.09 1.31 -0.21
N GLY A 137 -1.63 1.84 0.93
CA GLY A 137 -1.90 3.21 1.35
C GLY A 137 -3.34 3.37 1.80
N LYS A 138 -4.02 4.43 1.36
CA LYS A 138 -5.42 4.69 1.77
C LYS A 138 -6.36 3.65 1.16
N VAL A 139 -7.01 2.88 2.01
CA VAL A 139 -7.99 1.86 1.64
C VAL A 139 -9.30 2.17 2.34
N VAL A 140 -10.41 2.07 1.61
CA VAL A 140 -11.77 2.15 2.15
C VAL A 140 -12.31 0.75 2.34
N ALA A 141 -12.99 0.54 3.47
CA ALA A 141 -13.63 -0.68 3.86
C ALA A 141 -15.16 -0.50 3.89
N PHE A 142 -15.88 -1.52 3.42
CA PHE A 142 -17.33 -1.63 3.55
C PHE A 142 -17.70 -3.03 4.06
N GLY A 143 -18.66 -3.14 4.97
CA GLY A 143 -19.14 -4.43 5.45
C GLY A 143 -20.50 -4.35 6.14
N LEU A 144 -21.08 -5.49 6.50
CA LEU A 144 -22.26 -5.49 7.37
C LEU A 144 -21.89 -5.19 8.83
N GLY A 145 -22.69 -4.35 9.50
CA GLY A 145 -22.51 -3.92 10.87
C GLY A 145 -23.21 -4.79 11.93
N GLY A 146 -23.06 -4.42 13.20
CA GLY A 146 -23.66 -5.08 14.36
C GLY A 146 -22.82 -6.22 14.97
N VAL A 147 -23.43 -7.03 15.85
CA VAL A 147 -22.78 -8.15 16.57
C VAL A 147 -22.09 -9.17 15.63
N LEU A 148 -22.48 -9.18 14.35
CA LEU A 148 -21.96 -10.10 13.34
C LEU A 148 -20.58 -9.71 12.78
N VAL A 149 -20.09 -8.49 13.02
CA VAL A 149 -18.81 -7.97 12.51
C VAL A 149 -17.63 -8.78 13.07
N GLU A 150 -17.63 -9.02 14.38
CA GLU A 150 -16.56 -9.75 15.08
C GLU A 150 -16.52 -11.24 14.68
N VAL A 151 -17.65 -11.78 14.20
CA VAL A 151 -17.85 -13.22 13.93
C VAL A 151 -17.70 -13.57 12.45
N LEU A 152 -18.25 -12.76 11.54
CA LEU A 152 -18.35 -13.11 10.11
C LEU A 152 -17.22 -12.52 9.26
N LYS A 153 -16.58 -11.41 9.69
CA LYS A 153 -15.55 -10.69 8.91
C LYS A 153 -15.98 -10.44 7.45
N ASP A 154 -17.25 -10.09 7.24
CA ASP A 154 -17.83 -9.86 5.91
C ASP A 154 -17.59 -8.40 5.48
N VAL A 155 -16.35 -8.14 5.04
CA VAL A 155 -15.83 -6.82 4.70
C VAL A 155 -15.17 -6.89 3.33
N THR A 156 -15.29 -5.81 2.57
CA THR A 156 -14.55 -5.62 1.32
C THR A 156 -13.74 -4.34 1.30
N PHE A 157 -12.65 -4.34 0.52
CA PHE A 157 -11.67 -3.27 0.47
C PHE A 157 -11.46 -2.70 -0.94
N ARG A 158 -11.27 -1.37 -1.05
CA ARG A 158 -10.87 -0.70 -2.30
C ARG A 158 -9.87 0.42 -2.04
N LEU A 159 -8.99 0.69 -3.00
CA LEU A 159 -8.10 1.85 -2.95
C LEU A 159 -8.90 3.16 -2.96
N ALA A 160 -8.56 4.09 -2.07
CA ALA A 160 -9.08 5.46 -2.13
C ALA A 160 -8.31 6.30 -3.16
N PRO A 161 -8.92 7.29 -3.83
CA PRO A 161 -10.35 7.56 -3.86
C PRO A 161 -11.10 6.53 -4.72
N VAL A 162 -12.31 6.13 -4.31
CA VAL A 162 -13.19 5.26 -5.09
C VAL A 162 -14.14 6.05 -5.98
N SER A 163 -14.42 5.52 -7.17
CA SER A 163 -15.51 5.96 -8.03
C SER A 163 -16.88 5.50 -7.51
N ALA A 164 -17.97 6.06 -8.07
CA ALA A 164 -19.33 5.64 -7.72
C ALA A 164 -19.59 4.15 -8.07
N ASP A 165 -19.07 3.70 -9.22
CA ASP A 165 -19.20 2.31 -9.66
C ASP A 165 -18.39 1.36 -8.76
N GLU A 166 -17.16 1.75 -8.36
CA GLU A 166 -16.37 0.98 -7.40
C GLU A 166 -17.10 0.90 -6.05
N ALA A 167 -17.63 2.00 -5.54
CA ALA A 167 -18.39 2.02 -4.28
C ALA A 167 -19.63 1.11 -4.34
N LEU A 168 -20.43 1.16 -5.42
CA LEU A 168 -21.56 0.24 -5.59
C LEU A 168 -21.13 -1.22 -5.67
N SER A 169 -20.03 -1.51 -6.37
CA SER A 169 -19.50 -2.87 -6.48
C SER A 169 -19.10 -3.45 -5.11
N MET A 170 -18.68 -2.60 -4.16
CA MET A 170 -18.37 -3.03 -2.80
C MET A 170 -19.61 -3.61 -2.10
N LEU A 171 -20.80 -3.05 -2.35
CA LEU A 171 -22.06 -3.55 -1.79
C LEU A 171 -22.43 -4.93 -2.33
N ASP A 172 -22.06 -5.24 -3.58
CA ASP A 172 -22.29 -6.54 -4.20
C ASP A 172 -21.21 -7.58 -3.81
N SER A 173 -20.05 -7.13 -3.33
CA SER A 173 -18.88 -7.98 -3.05
C SER A 173 -18.91 -8.65 -1.67
N ILE A 174 -19.71 -8.13 -0.74
CA ILE A 174 -19.91 -8.78 0.56
C ILE A 174 -20.70 -10.07 0.39
N ARG A 175 -20.39 -11.10 1.19
CA ARG A 175 -21.05 -12.41 1.14
C ARG A 175 -22.55 -12.31 1.41
N SER A 176 -22.94 -11.30 2.16
CA SER A 176 -24.31 -11.08 2.62
C SER A 176 -25.04 -9.97 1.85
N ALA A 177 -24.62 -9.67 0.61
CA ALA A 177 -25.17 -8.58 -0.22
C ALA A 177 -26.71 -8.63 -0.36
N GLU A 178 -27.31 -9.82 -0.39
CA GLU A 178 -28.77 -10.02 -0.46
C GLU A 178 -29.53 -9.34 0.68
N ILE A 179 -28.92 -9.15 1.85
CA ILE A 179 -29.55 -8.44 2.98
C ILE A 179 -29.85 -6.98 2.60
N LEU A 180 -29.00 -6.35 1.78
CA LEU A 180 -29.19 -4.97 1.32
C LEU A 180 -30.36 -4.84 0.34
N HIS A 181 -30.78 -5.94 -0.29
CA HIS A 181 -31.95 -5.99 -1.17
C HIS A 181 -33.28 -6.22 -0.42
N GLY A 182 -33.20 -6.52 0.87
CA GLY A 182 -34.34 -6.81 1.73
C GLY A 182 -34.57 -8.31 1.92
N VAL A 183 -34.89 -8.72 3.15
CA VAL A 183 -35.12 -10.12 3.51
C VAL A 183 -36.41 -10.29 4.31
N ARG A 184 -37.10 -11.42 4.11
CA ARG A 184 -38.29 -11.82 4.89
C ARG A 184 -39.39 -10.74 4.98
N GLY A 185 -39.63 -10.02 3.89
CA GLY A 185 -40.67 -8.99 3.80
C GLY A 185 -40.24 -7.60 4.27
N GLN A 186 -38.99 -7.42 4.69
CA GLN A 186 -38.39 -6.09 4.84
C GLN A 186 -38.00 -5.52 3.48
N ALA A 187 -38.18 -4.21 3.30
CA ALA A 187 -37.72 -3.50 2.12
C ALA A 187 -36.19 -3.46 2.08
N GLY A 188 -35.61 -3.40 0.88
CA GLY A 188 -34.19 -3.14 0.69
C GLY A 188 -33.80 -1.74 1.13
N VAL A 189 -32.50 -1.53 1.32
CA VAL A 189 -31.94 -0.23 1.71
C VAL A 189 -31.64 0.64 0.51
N ASP A 190 -31.49 1.96 0.73
CA ASP A 190 -30.94 2.87 -0.27
C ASP A 190 -29.45 2.61 -0.46
N ARG A 191 -29.13 1.76 -1.44
CA ARG A 191 -27.77 1.39 -1.82
C ARG A 191 -26.95 2.58 -2.32
N TRP A 192 -27.58 3.57 -2.95
CA TRP A 192 -26.88 4.76 -3.44
C TRP A 192 -26.44 5.65 -2.29
N ALA A 193 -27.28 5.79 -1.26
CA ALA A 193 -26.91 6.52 -0.06
C ALA A 193 -25.70 5.90 0.65
N ILE A 194 -25.64 4.57 0.75
CA ILE A 194 -24.46 3.85 1.28
C ILE A 194 -23.23 4.12 0.40
N ALA A 195 -23.33 3.94 -0.92
CA ALA A 195 -22.23 4.15 -1.84
C ALA A 195 -21.67 5.58 -1.76
N GLU A 196 -22.54 6.58 -1.56
CA GLU A 196 -22.12 7.97 -1.39
C GLU A 196 -21.42 8.21 -0.05
N GLN A 197 -21.80 7.52 1.05
CA GLN A 197 -21.03 7.56 2.30
C GLN A 197 -19.62 7.01 2.11
N ILE A 198 -19.48 5.85 1.44
CA ILE A 198 -18.18 5.25 1.07
C ILE A 198 -17.34 6.26 0.29
N ARG A 199 -17.93 6.88 -0.74
CA ARG A 199 -17.22 7.83 -1.61
C ARG A 199 -16.76 9.10 -0.87
N ARG A 200 -17.58 9.61 0.07
CA ARG A 200 -17.23 10.77 0.91
C ARG A 200 -16.08 10.47 1.86
N VAL A 201 -16.12 9.31 2.53
CA VAL A 201 -15.00 8.83 3.37
C VAL A 201 -13.74 8.63 2.54
N SER A 202 -13.88 8.03 1.35
CA SER A 202 -12.79 7.82 0.41
C SER A 202 -12.11 9.12 -0.02
N GLN A 203 -12.90 10.13 -0.36
CA GLN A 203 -12.37 11.44 -0.74
C GLN A 203 -11.68 12.13 0.45
N LEU A 204 -12.26 12.05 1.65
CA LEU A 204 -11.67 12.62 2.87
C LEU A 204 -10.25 12.10 3.13
N VAL A 205 -10.05 10.78 3.09
CA VAL A 205 -8.73 10.20 3.35
C VAL A 205 -7.74 10.41 2.20
N ALA A 206 -8.23 10.66 0.98
CA ALA A 206 -7.39 11.02 -0.16
C ALA A 206 -6.88 12.47 -0.05
N ASP A 207 -7.72 13.40 0.39
CA ASP A 207 -7.37 14.82 0.52
C ASP A 207 -6.47 15.10 1.75
N PHE A 208 -6.53 14.21 2.76
CA PHE A 208 -5.80 14.35 4.03
C PHE A 208 -4.98 13.09 4.37
N PRO A 209 -3.76 12.95 3.81
CA PRO A 209 -2.88 11.81 4.06
C PRO A 209 -2.53 11.58 5.53
N GLU A 210 -2.62 12.60 6.39
CA GLU A 210 -2.37 12.49 7.83
C GLU A 210 -3.47 11.75 8.61
N ILE A 211 -4.66 11.55 8.03
CA ILE A 211 -5.74 10.78 8.66
C ILE A 211 -5.41 9.30 8.56
N ALA A 212 -5.08 8.64 9.66
CA ALA A 212 -4.76 7.23 9.70
C ALA A 212 -6.02 6.35 9.55
N GLU A 213 -7.10 6.73 10.21
CA GLU A 213 -8.33 5.95 10.31
C GLU A 213 -9.55 6.87 10.30
N VAL A 214 -10.60 6.42 9.60
CA VAL A 214 -11.97 6.95 9.70
C VAL A 214 -12.90 5.77 9.90
N ASP A 215 -13.81 5.86 10.87
CA ASP A 215 -14.82 4.83 11.14
C ASP A 215 -16.19 5.49 11.29
N LEU A 216 -17.16 5.07 10.47
CA LEU A 216 -18.56 5.44 10.58
C LEU A 216 -19.31 4.29 11.27
N ASN A 217 -19.69 4.50 12.52
CA ASN A 217 -20.07 3.41 13.41
C ASN A 217 -21.36 3.67 14.21
N PRO A 218 -22.40 2.86 13.99
CA PRO A 218 -22.73 2.21 12.71
C PRO A 218 -23.26 3.24 11.70
N VAL A 219 -23.26 2.87 10.42
CA VAL A 219 -24.12 3.50 9.41
C VAL A 219 -25.46 2.77 9.41
N ILE A 220 -26.53 3.50 9.69
CA ILE A 220 -27.90 3.00 9.65
C ILE A 220 -28.47 3.23 8.26
N ALA A 221 -28.71 2.14 7.53
CA ALA A 221 -29.29 2.18 6.18
C ALA A 221 -30.78 1.79 6.20
N THR A 222 -31.60 2.62 5.58
CA THR A 222 -33.05 2.44 5.42
C THR A 222 -33.44 2.60 3.94
N PRO A 223 -34.69 2.32 3.53
CA PRO A 223 -35.15 2.60 2.17
C PRO A 223 -35.06 4.09 1.78
N GLU A 224 -34.96 5.00 2.74
CA GLU A 224 -34.95 6.45 2.55
C GLU A 224 -33.54 7.07 2.58
N GLY A 225 -32.52 6.33 3.01
CA GLY A 225 -31.15 6.84 3.04
C GLY A 225 -30.19 6.03 3.94
N ALA A 226 -29.00 6.58 4.16
CA ALA A 226 -27.98 5.99 5.02
C ALA A 226 -27.30 7.07 5.87
N VAL A 227 -27.35 6.93 7.19
CA VAL A 227 -26.87 7.94 8.15
C VAL A 227 -25.93 7.30 9.17
N ALA A 228 -24.73 7.86 9.33
CA ALA A 228 -23.76 7.43 10.33
C ALA A 228 -24.16 7.94 11.71
N ALA A 229 -24.32 7.04 12.69
CA ALA A 229 -24.67 7.41 14.05
C ALA A 229 -23.55 8.20 14.76
N ASP A 230 -22.30 7.84 14.48
CA ASP A 230 -21.10 8.54 14.93
C ASP A 230 -20.01 8.45 13.85
N ILE A 231 -19.10 9.43 13.86
CA ILE A 231 -17.87 9.43 13.07
C ILE A 231 -16.67 9.48 14.02
N ARG A 232 -15.71 8.59 13.83
CA ARG A 232 -14.43 8.58 14.52
C ARG A 232 -13.32 8.85 13.51
N VAL A 233 -12.41 9.75 13.86
CA VAL A 233 -11.25 10.09 13.02
C VAL A 233 -9.99 10.07 13.87
N ILE A 234 -8.97 9.35 13.38
CA ILE A 234 -7.67 9.22 14.03
C ILE A 234 -6.58 9.67 13.05
N LEU A 235 -5.64 10.47 13.53
CA LEU A 235 -4.47 10.95 12.81
C LEU A 235 -3.27 10.04 13.04
N ALA A 236 -2.43 9.87 12.03
CA ALA A 236 -1.22 9.05 12.11
C ALA A 236 -0.23 9.63 13.13
N GLU A 237 0.44 8.82 13.95
CA GLU A 237 1.43 9.35 14.90
C GLU A 237 2.59 10.09 14.21
N SER A 238 2.95 9.62 13.02
CA SER A 238 3.94 10.24 12.14
C SER A 238 3.47 10.20 10.69
N VAL A 239 3.95 11.16 9.90
CA VAL A 239 3.76 11.11 8.44
C VAL A 239 4.73 10.07 7.88
N PRO A 240 4.25 9.00 7.20
CA PRO A 240 5.14 8.05 6.55
C PRO A 240 6.09 8.78 5.60
N LYS A 241 7.37 8.39 5.56
CA LYS A 241 8.30 8.93 4.57
C LYS A 241 7.75 8.56 3.18
N PRO A 242 7.47 9.54 2.30
CA PRO A 242 7.01 9.23 0.96
C PRO A 242 8.09 8.44 0.25
N ARG A 243 7.70 7.34 -0.41
CA ARG A 243 8.58 6.67 -1.35
C ARG A 243 8.75 7.54 -2.59
N ARG A 244 9.94 7.46 -3.19
CA ARG A 244 10.16 8.06 -4.51
C ARG A 244 9.32 7.31 -5.52
N THR A 245 8.47 8.05 -6.24
CA THR A 245 7.69 7.52 -7.35
C THR A 245 8.30 7.95 -8.67
N TYR A 246 8.08 7.16 -9.71
CA TYR A 246 8.56 7.43 -11.06
C TYR A 246 7.38 7.50 -12.01
N THR A 247 7.43 8.45 -12.93
CA THR A 247 6.45 8.51 -14.01
C THR A 247 6.64 7.33 -14.96
N ARG A 248 5.57 6.93 -15.66
CA ARG A 248 5.63 5.88 -16.68
C ARG A 248 6.76 6.11 -17.70
N GLU A 249 7.03 7.35 -18.09
CA GLU A 249 8.09 7.67 -19.06
C GLU A 249 9.50 7.46 -18.48
N GLU A 250 9.72 7.85 -17.22
CA GLU A 250 10.98 7.61 -16.52
C GLU A 250 11.25 6.10 -16.35
N ILE A 251 10.21 5.34 -15.97
CA ILE A 251 10.29 3.87 -15.87
C ILE A 251 10.69 3.27 -17.21
N LEU A 252 9.96 3.58 -18.28
CA LEU A 252 10.24 3.03 -19.61
C LEU A 252 11.64 3.42 -20.13
N THR A 253 12.11 4.62 -19.82
CA THR A 253 13.45 5.09 -20.20
C THR A 253 14.53 4.28 -19.49
N SER A 254 14.41 4.10 -18.18
CA SER A 254 15.38 3.31 -17.40
C SER A 254 15.35 1.84 -17.79
N MET A 255 14.15 1.27 -17.89
CA MET A 255 13.95 -0.14 -18.23
C MET A 255 14.41 -0.49 -19.63
N ARG A 256 14.30 0.43 -20.61
CA ARG A 256 14.88 0.22 -21.94
C ARG A 256 16.40 0.06 -21.87
N ARG A 257 17.07 0.94 -21.12
CA ARG A 257 18.53 0.84 -20.92
C ARG A 257 18.94 -0.39 -20.10
N LEU A 258 18.08 -0.89 -19.22
CA LEU A 258 18.32 -2.12 -18.46
C LEU A 258 18.13 -3.38 -19.33
N MET A 259 17.03 -3.46 -20.08
CA MET A 259 16.60 -4.67 -20.78
C MET A 259 17.13 -4.78 -22.21
N GLN A 260 17.55 -3.66 -22.80
CA GLN A 260 18.17 -3.57 -24.13
C GLN A 260 19.47 -2.73 -24.09
N PRO A 261 20.45 -3.08 -23.24
CA PRO A 261 21.67 -2.31 -23.08
C PRO A 261 22.58 -2.43 -24.32
N ALA A 262 23.26 -1.35 -24.68
CA ALA A 262 24.35 -1.36 -25.65
C ALA A 262 25.68 -1.77 -24.98
N SER A 263 25.83 -1.56 -23.67
CA SER A 263 27.03 -1.92 -22.93
C SER A 263 26.77 -2.28 -21.47
N VAL A 264 27.52 -3.25 -20.97
CA VAL A 264 27.43 -3.78 -19.60
C VAL A 264 28.80 -3.78 -18.95
N ALA A 265 28.93 -3.16 -17.78
CA ALA A 265 30.09 -3.29 -16.91
C ALA A 265 29.85 -4.34 -15.83
N VAL A 266 30.81 -5.24 -15.61
CA VAL A 266 30.75 -6.26 -14.55
C VAL A 266 31.76 -5.93 -13.47
N ILE A 267 31.28 -5.37 -12.35
CA ILE A 267 32.08 -5.02 -11.18
C ILE A 267 32.29 -6.27 -10.34
N GLY A 268 33.55 -6.65 -10.12
CA GLY A 268 33.89 -7.94 -9.51
C GLY A 268 34.06 -9.06 -10.53
N ALA A 269 34.28 -8.73 -11.81
CA ALA A 269 34.61 -9.69 -12.85
C ALA A 269 35.85 -10.53 -12.48
N SER A 270 35.87 -11.81 -12.86
CA SER A 270 36.91 -12.76 -12.43
C SER A 270 37.22 -13.81 -13.50
N ASN A 271 38.48 -14.23 -13.60
CA ASN A 271 38.91 -15.41 -14.38
C ASN A 271 38.71 -16.73 -13.62
N GLU A 272 38.61 -16.66 -12.30
CA GLU A 272 38.53 -17.83 -11.43
C GLU A 272 37.14 -18.47 -11.48
N GLN A 273 37.09 -19.73 -11.92
CA GLN A 273 35.87 -20.52 -12.01
C GLN A 273 35.24 -20.71 -10.62
N GLY A 274 33.90 -20.70 -10.56
CA GLY A 274 33.14 -20.80 -9.32
C GLY A 274 32.85 -19.47 -8.64
N LYS A 275 33.55 -18.38 -9.01
CA LYS A 275 33.16 -17.02 -8.56
C LYS A 275 31.95 -16.51 -9.33
N ILE A 276 31.06 -15.79 -8.65
CA ILE A 276 29.86 -15.16 -9.23
C ILE A 276 30.24 -14.29 -10.43
N GLY A 277 31.23 -13.41 -10.28
CA GLY A 277 31.68 -12.54 -11.37
C GLY A 277 32.27 -13.28 -12.57
N ASN A 278 32.81 -14.50 -12.40
CA ASN A 278 33.20 -15.33 -13.53
C ASN A 278 31.98 -15.90 -14.25
N SER A 279 30.98 -16.35 -13.49
CA SER A 279 29.74 -16.92 -14.04
C SER A 279 28.96 -15.88 -14.86
N VAL A 280 28.80 -14.66 -14.33
CA VAL A 280 28.17 -13.54 -15.05
C VAL A 280 28.93 -13.21 -16.34
N MET A 281 30.26 -13.08 -16.27
CA MET A 281 31.08 -12.79 -17.46
C MET A 281 30.95 -13.88 -18.53
N ARG A 282 31.00 -15.16 -18.14
CA ARG A 282 30.81 -16.27 -19.09
C ARG A 282 29.42 -16.28 -19.69
N ASN A 283 28.39 -16.06 -18.89
CA ASN A 283 27.01 -16.03 -19.37
C ASN A 283 26.77 -14.93 -20.41
N LEU A 284 27.38 -13.75 -20.23
CA LEU A 284 27.31 -12.67 -21.22
C LEU A 284 28.10 -13.02 -22.49
N ILE A 285 29.33 -13.55 -22.35
CA ILE A 285 30.22 -13.85 -23.49
C ILE A 285 29.72 -15.06 -24.27
N ASP A 286 29.57 -16.19 -23.60
CA ASP A 286 29.20 -17.48 -24.19
C ASP A 286 27.73 -17.48 -24.64
N GLY A 287 26.88 -16.65 -24.01
CA GLY A 287 25.49 -16.42 -24.39
C GLY A 287 25.32 -15.56 -25.65
N GLY A 288 26.38 -14.91 -26.14
CA GLY A 288 26.36 -14.17 -27.41
C GLY A 288 25.84 -12.74 -27.32
N PHE A 289 25.89 -12.10 -26.15
CA PHE A 289 25.49 -10.70 -26.00
C PHE A 289 26.26 -9.80 -26.99
N ALA A 290 25.51 -9.08 -27.82
CA ALA A 290 26.08 -8.30 -28.93
C ALA A 290 26.69 -6.96 -28.47
N GLY A 291 26.29 -6.46 -27.30
CA GLY A 291 26.80 -5.20 -26.75
C GLY A 291 28.22 -5.30 -26.18
N GLU A 292 28.76 -4.15 -25.77
CA GLU A 292 30.08 -4.10 -25.16
C GLU A 292 30.07 -4.68 -23.74
N ILE A 293 31.09 -5.49 -23.41
CA ILE A 293 31.25 -6.09 -22.07
C ILE A 293 32.54 -5.54 -21.46
N HIS A 294 32.41 -4.83 -20.34
CA HIS A 294 33.53 -4.19 -19.64
C HIS A 294 33.77 -4.85 -18.27
N PRO A 295 34.76 -5.75 -18.15
CA PRO A 295 35.15 -6.29 -16.86
C PRO A 295 35.81 -5.22 -15.98
N VAL A 296 35.34 -5.08 -14.74
CA VAL A 296 35.93 -4.17 -13.74
C VAL A 296 36.52 -5.01 -12.61
N ASN A 297 37.84 -4.97 -12.48
CA ASN A 297 38.63 -5.66 -11.47
C ASN A 297 39.91 -4.86 -11.16
N PRO A 298 40.14 -4.41 -9.91
CA PRO A 298 41.31 -3.61 -9.55
C PRO A 298 42.67 -4.31 -9.73
N LYS A 299 42.69 -5.65 -9.82
CA LYS A 299 43.90 -6.48 -9.76
C LYS A 299 44.26 -7.15 -11.08
N ALA A 300 43.30 -7.33 -11.99
CA ALA A 300 43.52 -8.03 -13.24
C ALA A 300 43.54 -7.03 -14.40
N ASP A 301 44.45 -7.22 -15.35
CA ASP A 301 44.50 -6.42 -16.58
C ASP A 301 43.64 -7.04 -17.71
N ASP A 302 43.32 -8.33 -17.61
CA ASP A 302 42.47 -9.08 -18.54
C ASP A 302 41.52 -10.03 -17.79
N ILE A 303 40.27 -10.09 -18.23
CA ILE A 303 39.28 -11.09 -17.80
C ILE A 303 38.66 -11.74 -19.04
N LEU A 304 38.85 -13.05 -19.19
CA LEU A 304 38.32 -13.87 -20.28
C LEU A 304 38.64 -13.30 -21.69
N GLY A 305 39.86 -12.79 -21.88
CA GLY A 305 40.32 -12.23 -23.16
C GLY A 305 39.79 -10.82 -23.45
N ARG A 306 39.24 -10.14 -22.44
CA ARG A 306 38.79 -8.75 -22.51
C ARG A 306 39.60 -7.90 -21.54
N LYS A 307 40.01 -6.71 -21.99
CA LYS A 307 40.66 -5.70 -21.16
C LYS A 307 39.82 -5.40 -19.92
N ALA A 308 40.43 -5.55 -18.75
CA ALA A 308 39.81 -5.20 -17.48
C ALA A 308 40.21 -3.80 -17.03
N TYR A 309 39.28 -3.12 -16.36
CA TYR A 309 39.43 -1.77 -15.85
C TYR A 309 39.50 -1.80 -14.32
N LYS A 310 40.28 -0.89 -13.72
CA LYS A 310 40.46 -0.86 -12.26
C LYS A 310 39.24 -0.26 -11.56
N SER A 311 38.66 0.78 -12.14
CA SER A 311 37.40 1.39 -11.76
C SER A 311 36.44 1.39 -12.94
N VAL A 312 35.13 1.39 -12.67
CA VAL A 312 34.12 1.61 -13.71
C VAL A 312 34.24 3.00 -14.35
N THR A 313 34.81 3.97 -13.63
CA THR A 313 35.08 5.32 -14.16
C THR A 313 36.14 5.34 -15.26
N ASP A 314 37.02 4.33 -15.31
CA ASP A 314 38.07 4.19 -16.33
C ASP A 314 37.55 3.61 -17.65
N VAL A 315 36.32 3.06 -17.66
CA VAL A 315 35.70 2.48 -18.86
C VAL A 315 35.44 3.59 -19.87
N PRO A 316 35.87 3.47 -21.15
CA PRO A 316 35.59 4.48 -22.17
C PRO A 316 34.10 4.49 -22.56
N GLY A 317 33.62 5.63 -23.04
CA GLY A 317 32.24 5.74 -23.56
C GLY A 317 31.15 5.71 -22.49
N GLU A 318 29.92 5.44 -22.92
CA GLU A 318 28.75 5.30 -22.07
C GLU A 318 28.56 3.83 -21.64
N VAL A 319 28.09 3.64 -20.41
CA VAL A 319 27.73 2.32 -19.87
C VAL A 319 26.27 2.35 -19.46
N ASP A 320 25.47 1.39 -19.94
CA ASP A 320 24.03 1.34 -19.64
C ASP A 320 23.73 0.62 -18.33
N VAL A 321 24.47 -0.45 -18.04
CA VAL A 321 24.24 -1.30 -16.86
C VAL A 321 25.54 -1.63 -16.15
N ALA A 322 25.58 -1.46 -14.82
CA ALA A 322 26.62 -1.96 -13.95
C ALA A 322 26.11 -3.16 -13.14
N VAL A 323 26.67 -4.35 -13.38
CA VAL A 323 26.35 -5.58 -12.64
C VAL A 323 27.38 -5.79 -11.53
N PHE A 324 26.92 -5.90 -10.29
CA PHE A 324 27.77 -6.02 -9.10
C PHE A 324 27.86 -7.48 -8.68
N ALA A 325 29.08 -8.01 -8.64
CA ALA A 325 29.42 -9.34 -8.16
C ALA A 325 30.51 -9.26 -7.05
N ILE A 326 30.38 -8.27 -6.16
CA ILE A 326 31.29 -7.98 -5.05
C ILE A 326 30.57 -8.10 -3.70
N PRO A 327 31.28 -8.34 -2.58
CA PRO A 327 30.66 -8.36 -1.25
C PRO A 327 29.91 -7.05 -0.90
N ALA A 328 28.79 -7.16 -0.16
CA ALA A 328 27.89 -6.05 0.18
C ALA A 328 28.61 -4.79 0.71
N LYS A 329 29.57 -4.96 1.62
CA LYS A 329 30.35 -3.85 2.22
C LYS A 329 31.13 -2.97 1.24
N PHE A 330 31.32 -3.42 0.00
CA PHE A 330 32.00 -2.66 -1.06
C PHE A 330 31.03 -2.08 -2.09
N VAL A 331 29.73 -2.35 -1.97
CA VAL A 331 28.72 -1.92 -2.94
C VAL A 331 28.53 -0.41 -2.90
N ALA A 332 28.42 0.21 -1.72
CA ALA A 332 28.21 1.65 -1.60
C ALA A 332 29.30 2.48 -2.30
N SER A 333 30.59 2.17 -2.05
CA SER A 333 31.70 2.88 -2.68
C SER A 333 31.77 2.67 -4.20
N ALA A 334 31.49 1.46 -4.68
CA ALA A 334 31.42 1.18 -6.11
C ALA A 334 30.18 1.84 -6.76
N LEU A 335 29.06 1.95 -6.06
CA LEU A 335 27.87 2.63 -6.53
C LEU A 335 28.09 4.14 -6.68
N GLU A 336 28.92 4.74 -5.81
CA GLU A 336 29.36 6.14 -5.97
C GLU A 336 30.20 6.34 -7.25
N GLU A 337 31.00 5.35 -7.66
CA GLU A 337 31.70 5.37 -8.95
C GLU A 337 30.75 5.23 -10.14
N VAL A 338 29.76 4.33 -10.03
CA VAL A 338 28.69 4.14 -11.02
C VAL A 338 27.90 5.44 -11.24
N GLY A 339 27.52 6.11 -10.15
CA GLY A 339 26.85 7.40 -10.18
C GLY A 339 27.70 8.50 -10.85
N ARG A 340 28.99 8.61 -10.47
CA ARG A 340 29.93 9.54 -11.12
C ARG A 340 30.12 9.27 -12.62
N LYS A 341 30.07 7.99 -13.03
CA LYS A 341 30.13 7.56 -14.42
C LYS A 341 28.80 7.77 -15.18
N LYS A 342 27.73 8.16 -14.47
CA LYS A 342 26.37 8.40 -14.99
C LYS A 342 25.75 7.15 -15.61
N ILE A 343 26.03 5.99 -15.02
CA ILE A 343 25.41 4.74 -15.43
C ILE A 343 24.00 4.71 -14.86
N PRO A 344 22.96 4.56 -15.69
CA PRO A 344 21.58 4.70 -15.24
C PRO A 344 21.06 3.52 -14.43
N ASN A 345 21.65 2.31 -14.58
CA ASN A 345 21.16 1.12 -13.89
C ASN A 345 22.27 0.35 -13.18
N ALA A 346 22.02 -0.03 -11.92
CA ALA A 346 22.85 -0.91 -11.11
C ALA A 346 22.10 -2.20 -10.79
N VAL A 347 22.74 -3.34 -11.03
CA VAL A 347 22.17 -4.69 -10.83
C VAL A 347 22.96 -5.36 -9.71
N LEU A 348 22.33 -5.52 -8.55
CA LEU A 348 23.00 -5.88 -7.31
C LEU A 348 22.76 -7.34 -6.95
N ILE A 349 23.62 -8.23 -7.47
CA ILE A 349 23.61 -9.66 -7.11
C ILE A 349 23.88 -9.94 -5.61
N PRO A 350 24.79 -9.26 -4.89
CA PRO A 350 25.19 -9.72 -3.56
C PRO A 350 24.06 -9.68 -2.52
N SER A 351 24.10 -10.64 -1.61
CA SER A 351 23.39 -10.63 -0.33
C SER A 351 24.23 -9.95 0.76
N GLY A 352 23.63 -9.72 1.93
CA GLY A 352 24.23 -9.08 3.10
C GLY A 352 23.67 -7.69 3.39
N PHE A 353 22.39 -7.44 3.08
CA PHE A 353 21.69 -6.17 3.31
C PHE A 353 20.56 -6.37 4.33
N ALA A 354 19.40 -5.72 4.12
CA ALA A 354 18.26 -5.73 5.04
C ALA A 354 17.76 -7.15 5.38
N GLU A 355 17.88 -8.12 4.47
CA GLU A 355 17.54 -9.53 4.70
C GLU A 355 18.40 -10.21 5.78
N THR A 356 19.58 -9.64 6.05
CA THR A 356 20.49 -10.08 7.12
C THR A 356 20.49 -9.14 8.33
N GLY A 357 19.63 -8.12 8.35
CA GLY A 357 19.55 -7.10 9.40
C GLY A 357 20.38 -5.84 9.13
N GLU A 358 21.13 -5.77 8.03
CA GLU A 358 21.95 -4.61 7.64
C GLU A 358 21.10 -3.55 6.91
N HIS A 359 20.08 -3.02 7.60
CA HIS A 359 19.15 -2.03 7.05
C HIS A 359 19.85 -0.72 6.68
N GLU A 360 20.79 -0.26 7.51
CA GLU A 360 21.53 1.00 7.29
C GLU A 360 22.34 0.97 5.98
N LEU A 361 22.97 -0.18 5.68
CA LEU A 361 23.72 -0.35 4.44
C LEU A 361 22.79 -0.33 3.22
N GLN A 362 21.59 -0.92 3.33
CA GLN A 362 20.61 -0.86 2.25
C GLN A 362 20.08 0.57 2.03
N GLU A 363 19.80 1.29 3.11
CA GLU A 363 19.39 2.69 3.04
C GLU A 363 20.48 3.58 2.44
N GLU A 364 21.76 3.32 2.76
CA GLU A 364 22.91 4.03 2.20
C GLU A 364 22.98 3.86 0.67
N ILE A 365 22.87 2.63 0.15
CA ILE A 365 22.94 2.41 -1.31
C ILE A 365 21.77 3.05 -2.05
N VAL A 366 20.57 3.05 -1.47
CA VAL A 366 19.41 3.74 -2.04
C VAL A 366 19.65 5.24 -2.06
N ALA A 367 20.13 5.83 -0.96
CA ALA A 367 20.44 7.26 -0.90
C ALA A 367 21.55 7.69 -1.88
N ILE A 368 22.53 6.83 -2.14
CA ILE A 368 23.57 7.07 -3.17
C ILE A 368 22.93 7.03 -4.57
N ALA A 369 22.16 5.98 -4.87
CA ALA A 369 21.49 5.83 -6.16
C ALA A 369 20.56 7.00 -6.47
N GLU A 370 19.73 7.42 -5.52
CA GLU A 370 18.82 8.54 -5.68
C GLU A 370 19.54 9.86 -6.00
N ARG A 371 20.66 10.12 -5.32
CA ARG A 371 21.49 11.32 -5.48
C ARG A 371 22.10 11.42 -6.88
N HIS A 372 22.47 10.28 -7.46
CA HIS A 372 23.09 10.21 -8.78
C HIS A 372 22.10 9.90 -9.91
N GLY A 373 20.83 9.63 -9.59
CA GLY A 373 19.82 9.23 -10.56
C GLY A 373 20.06 7.84 -11.15
N VAL A 374 20.63 6.92 -10.37
CA VAL A 374 20.83 5.52 -10.74
C VAL A 374 19.63 4.70 -10.26
N ARG A 375 19.08 3.83 -11.09
CA ARG A 375 18.06 2.85 -10.69
C ARG A 375 18.70 1.53 -10.24
N ILE A 376 18.18 0.89 -9.20
CA ILE A 376 18.70 -0.36 -8.62
C ILE A 376 17.75 -1.54 -8.88
N LEU A 377 18.25 -2.61 -9.50
CA LEU A 377 17.64 -3.94 -9.46
C LEU A 377 18.28 -4.77 -8.35
N GLY A 378 17.47 -5.25 -7.39
CA GLY A 378 17.93 -5.99 -6.21
C GLY A 378 17.88 -5.15 -4.92
N PRO A 379 18.81 -5.34 -3.96
CA PRO A 379 19.91 -6.33 -3.95
C PRO A 379 19.44 -7.77 -3.73
N ASN A 380 20.39 -8.68 -3.51
CA ASN A 380 20.14 -10.09 -3.19
C ASN A 380 19.34 -10.83 -4.29
N ILE A 381 19.86 -10.80 -5.51
CA ILE A 381 19.22 -11.40 -6.68
C ILE A 381 20.11 -12.44 -7.34
N TYR A 382 19.51 -13.36 -8.08
CA TYR A 382 20.25 -14.25 -8.99
C TYR A 382 20.71 -13.57 -10.29
N GLY A 383 20.20 -12.35 -10.54
CA GLY A 383 20.44 -11.53 -11.72
C GLY A 383 19.20 -11.42 -12.60
N TYR A 384 19.41 -11.08 -13.86
CA TYR A 384 18.36 -10.97 -14.87
C TYR A 384 18.89 -11.31 -16.26
N TYR A 385 17.99 -11.61 -17.17
CA TYR A 385 18.34 -11.81 -18.57
C TYR A 385 17.17 -11.51 -19.52
N SER A 386 17.51 -11.14 -20.76
CA SER A 386 16.57 -10.98 -21.87
C SER A 386 16.99 -11.90 -23.00
N THR A 387 16.15 -12.89 -23.32
CA THR A 387 16.49 -13.93 -24.32
C THR A 387 16.52 -13.35 -25.74
N TRP A 388 15.75 -12.29 -26.01
CA TRP A 388 15.74 -11.65 -27.33
C TRP A 388 16.95 -10.76 -27.59
N GLN A 389 17.64 -10.33 -26.54
CA GLN A 389 18.88 -9.56 -26.61
C GLN A 389 20.14 -10.41 -26.43
N ASP A 390 19.98 -11.72 -26.25
CA ASP A 390 21.06 -12.64 -25.88
C ASP A 390 21.87 -12.12 -24.65
N LEU A 391 21.17 -11.37 -23.77
CA LEU A 391 21.71 -10.71 -22.59
C LEU A 391 21.48 -11.61 -21.38
N CYS A 392 22.53 -12.23 -20.84
CA CYS A 392 22.45 -13.06 -19.63
C CYS A 392 23.34 -12.55 -18.50
N ALA A 393 22.80 -11.68 -17.64
CA ALA A 393 23.48 -11.07 -16.49
C ALA A 393 23.13 -11.78 -15.17
N THR A 394 23.09 -13.11 -15.17
CA THR A 394 22.88 -13.96 -13.99
C THR A 394 24.14 -14.72 -13.63
N PHE A 395 24.21 -15.25 -12.40
CA PHE A 395 25.21 -16.28 -12.06
C PHE A 395 24.69 -17.72 -12.16
N CYS A 396 23.41 -17.87 -12.51
CA CYS A 396 22.79 -19.18 -12.76
C CYS A 396 23.11 -19.68 -14.17
N THR A 397 22.86 -20.96 -14.43
CA THR A 397 22.95 -21.50 -15.79
C THR A 397 22.01 -20.70 -16.72
N PRO A 398 22.44 -20.29 -17.93
CA PRO A 398 21.58 -19.61 -18.89
C PRO A 398 20.42 -20.49 -19.38
N TYR A 399 19.38 -19.85 -19.91
CA TYR A 399 18.32 -20.54 -20.65
C TYR A 399 17.93 -19.69 -21.85
N ASP A 400 18.10 -20.26 -23.03
CA ASP A 400 18.18 -19.58 -24.32
C ASP A 400 16.96 -19.86 -25.23
N VAL A 401 15.94 -20.53 -24.70
CA VAL A 401 14.72 -20.80 -25.45
C VAL A 401 13.90 -19.51 -25.54
N LYS A 402 13.95 -18.86 -26.71
CA LYS A 402 13.19 -17.63 -27.01
C LYS A 402 11.69 -17.92 -27.00
N GLY A 403 10.92 -17.04 -26.36
CA GLY A 403 9.46 -17.08 -26.37
C GLY A 403 8.85 -15.81 -25.79
N GLY A 404 7.56 -15.86 -25.50
CA GLY A 404 6.75 -14.71 -25.11
C GLY A 404 6.52 -14.53 -23.61
N VAL A 405 7.06 -15.39 -22.74
CA VAL A 405 6.77 -15.33 -21.30
C VAL A 405 7.84 -14.55 -20.55
N ALA A 406 7.48 -13.43 -19.94
CA ALA A 406 8.33 -12.74 -18.97
C ALA A 406 8.12 -13.37 -17.59
N LEU A 407 9.20 -13.80 -16.93
CA LEU A 407 9.17 -14.40 -15.60
C LEU A 407 9.84 -13.49 -14.59
N THR A 408 9.13 -13.10 -13.52
CA THR A 408 9.70 -12.32 -12.44
C THR A 408 9.59 -13.09 -11.12
N SER A 409 10.61 -12.98 -10.28
CA SER A 409 10.58 -13.63 -8.97
C SER A 409 11.35 -12.85 -7.93
N GLN A 410 10.68 -12.53 -6.83
CA GLN A 410 11.30 -12.00 -5.64
C GLN A 410 12.29 -13.02 -5.01
N SER A 411 11.87 -14.28 -4.87
CA SER A 411 12.73 -15.36 -4.37
C SER A 411 13.61 -15.95 -5.47
N GLY A 412 14.92 -16.02 -5.22
CA GLY A 412 15.83 -16.73 -6.11
C GLY A 412 15.59 -18.24 -6.16
N GLY A 413 15.23 -18.86 -5.03
CA GLY A 413 14.93 -20.29 -4.98
C GLY A 413 13.72 -20.67 -5.82
N ILE A 414 12.63 -19.91 -5.70
CA ILE A 414 11.42 -20.12 -6.50
C ILE A 414 11.68 -19.80 -7.98
N GLY A 415 12.36 -18.68 -8.27
CA GLY A 415 12.72 -18.32 -9.65
C GLY A 415 13.52 -19.45 -10.35
N MET A 416 14.47 -20.05 -9.64
CA MET A 416 15.24 -21.18 -10.16
C MET A 416 14.42 -22.47 -10.31
N ALA A 417 13.44 -22.71 -9.44
CA ALA A 417 12.53 -23.85 -9.59
C ALA A 417 11.63 -23.68 -10.83
N ILE A 418 11.08 -22.48 -11.04
CA ILE A 418 10.28 -22.13 -12.24
C ILE A 418 11.14 -22.27 -13.49
N LEU A 419 12.38 -21.78 -13.47
CA LEU A 419 13.31 -21.92 -14.59
C LEU A 419 13.67 -23.39 -14.88
N GLY A 420 13.88 -24.19 -13.83
CA GLY A 420 14.11 -25.63 -13.96
C GLY A 420 12.93 -26.36 -14.61
N PHE A 421 11.70 -25.95 -14.27
CA PHE A 421 10.50 -26.46 -14.91
C PHE A 421 10.42 -26.02 -16.38
N ALA A 422 10.64 -24.74 -16.67
CA ALA A 422 10.64 -24.20 -18.04
C ALA A 422 11.65 -24.92 -18.94
N ARG A 423 12.82 -25.30 -18.43
CA ARG A 423 13.79 -26.15 -19.14
C ARG A 423 13.25 -27.51 -19.52
N THR A 424 12.55 -28.15 -18.58
CA THR A 424 11.99 -29.49 -18.77
C THR A 424 10.88 -29.47 -19.83
N THR A 425 10.06 -28.42 -19.85
CA THR A 425 8.95 -28.25 -20.79
C THR A 425 9.33 -27.53 -22.08
N LYS A 426 10.56 -26.98 -22.17
CA LYS A 426 11.01 -26.07 -23.24
C LYS A 426 10.09 -24.86 -23.44
N THR A 427 9.59 -24.31 -22.34
CA THR A 427 8.77 -23.08 -22.36
C THR A 427 9.64 -21.89 -22.72
N GLY A 428 9.40 -21.27 -23.89
CA GLY A 428 10.15 -20.08 -24.29
C GLY A 428 9.85 -18.86 -23.43
N VAL A 429 10.90 -18.13 -23.05
CA VAL A 429 10.82 -16.94 -22.19
C VAL A 429 11.35 -15.71 -22.92
N SER A 430 10.70 -14.56 -22.72
CA SER A 430 11.16 -13.26 -23.24
C SER A 430 12.25 -12.68 -22.34
N ALA A 431 12.05 -12.80 -21.02
CA ALA A 431 12.96 -12.32 -19.99
C ALA A 431 12.77 -13.11 -18.68
N ILE A 432 13.82 -13.13 -17.86
CA ILE A 432 13.72 -13.51 -16.45
C ILE A 432 14.38 -12.44 -15.58
N VAL A 433 13.68 -12.01 -14.54
CA VAL A 433 14.14 -10.94 -13.65
C VAL A 433 14.02 -11.37 -12.19
N GLY A 434 15.15 -11.44 -11.48
CA GLY A 434 15.19 -11.58 -10.03
C GLY A 434 15.07 -10.21 -9.36
N LEU A 435 14.12 -10.09 -8.42
CA LEU A 435 13.80 -8.83 -7.74
C LEU A 435 14.47 -8.69 -6.36
N GLY A 436 14.62 -9.81 -5.63
CA GLY A 436 15.34 -9.85 -4.35
C GLY A 436 14.69 -8.93 -3.31
N ASN A 437 15.48 -8.04 -2.71
CA ASN A 437 14.98 -7.14 -1.66
C ASN A 437 14.13 -5.98 -2.18
N LYS A 438 14.20 -5.67 -3.49
CA LYS A 438 13.42 -4.59 -4.15
C LYS A 438 13.64 -3.23 -3.49
N SER A 439 14.90 -2.80 -3.42
CA SER A 439 15.25 -1.53 -2.77
C SER A 439 14.94 -0.29 -3.61
N ASP A 440 14.67 -0.47 -4.92
CA ASP A 440 14.25 0.60 -5.84
C ASP A 440 13.32 0.08 -6.95
N LEU A 441 13.82 -0.70 -7.93
CA LEU A 441 12.96 -1.30 -8.95
C LEU A 441 12.05 -2.35 -8.32
N ASP A 442 10.75 -2.26 -8.60
CA ASP A 442 9.71 -3.11 -8.01
C ASP A 442 8.82 -3.74 -9.11
N GLU A 443 7.75 -4.46 -8.73
CA GLU A 443 6.88 -5.13 -9.69
C GLU A 443 6.18 -4.20 -10.68
N ASP A 444 5.85 -2.97 -10.29
CA ASP A 444 5.19 -1.97 -11.14
C ASP A 444 6.10 -1.48 -12.27
N ASP A 445 7.40 -1.31 -12.03
CA ASP A 445 8.38 -1.00 -13.08
C ASP A 445 8.42 -2.13 -14.13
N LEU A 446 8.41 -3.38 -13.67
CA LEU A 446 8.44 -4.56 -14.53
C LEU A 446 7.16 -4.71 -15.33
N LEU A 447 5.99 -4.56 -14.71
CA LEU A 447 4.69 -4.56 -15.40
C LEU A 447 4.64 -3.47 -16.46
N THR A 448 5.08 -2.26 -16.11
CA THR A 448 5.12 -1.12 -17.03
C THR A 448 5.98 -1.41 -18.25
N TRP A 449 7.18 -1.97 -18.06
CA TRP A 449 8.05 -2.37 -19.16
C TRP A 449 7.46 -3.51 -20.00
N PHE A 450 7.09 -4.62 -19.37
CA PHE A 450 6.61 -5.79 -20.08
C PHE A 450 5.26 -5.56 -20.77
N GLY A 451 4.44 -4.62 -20.29
CA GLY A 451 3.23 -4.17 -20.97
C GLY A 451 3.50 -3.55 -22.36
N GLU A 452 4.68 -2.96 -22.55
CA GLU A 452 5.09 -2.31 -23.81
C GLU A 452 6.06 -3.14 -24.65
N ASP A 453 6.77 -4.09 -24.06
CA ASP A 453 7.76 -4.91 -24.77
C ASP A 453 7.11 -5.80 -25.85
N PRO A 454 7.41 -5.63 -27.16
CA PRO A 454 6.77 -6.42 -28.22
C PRO A 454 7.12 -7.91 -28.18
N HIS A 455 8.15 -8.30 -27.44
CA HIS A 455 8.57 -9.69 -27.30
C HIS A 455 7.89 -10.42 -26.14
N THR A 456 7.17 -9.70 -25.28
CA THR A 456 6.43 -10.28 -24.16
C THR A 456 4.95 -10.35 -24.48
N GLU A 457 4.40 -11.56 -24.42
CA GLU A 457 2.99 -11.90 -24.65
C GLU A 457 2.27 -12.28 -23.35
N CYS A 458 3.01 -12.72 -22.33
CA CYS A 458 2.48 -13.10 -21.02
C CYS A 458 3.48 -12.75 -19.92
N ILE A 459 2.98 -12.27 -18.77
CA ILE A 459 3.81 -11.89 -17.63
C ILE A 459 3.45 -12.83 -16.47
N ALA A 460 4.41 -13.61 -15.98
CA ALA A 460 4.22 -14.43 -14.79
C ALA A 460 5.14 -13.97 -13.66
N MET A 461 4.55 -13.70 -12.50
CA MET A 461 5.23 -13.06 -11.38
C MET A 461 5.09 -13.91 -10.12
N HIS A 462 6.19 -14.13 -9.41
CA HIS A 462 6.17 -14.62 -8.03
C HIS A 462 6.37 -13.44 -7.08
N LEU A 463 5.37 -13.19 -6.25
CA LEU A 463 5.25 -12.01 -5.38
C LEU A 463 5.17 -12.44 -3.92
N GLU A 464 6.05 -11.93 -3.06
CA GLU A 464 5.98 -12.20 -1.61
C GLU A 464 5.35 -11.03 -0.84
N ASP A 465 5.79 -9.81 -1.14
CA ASP A 465 5.24 -8.55 -0.64
C ASP A 465 5.15 -7.53 -1.78
N LEU A 466 4.32 -6.51 -1.59
CA LEU A 466 4.35 -5.29 -2.42
C LEU A 466 4.91 -4.18 -1.55
N LYS A 467 5.97 -3.50 -2.03
CA LYS A 467 6.41 -2.28 -1.35
C LYS A 467 5.37 -1.21 -1.64
N ASP A 468 5.12 -0.88 -2.90
CA ASP A 468 4.06 0.06 -3.30
C ASP A 468 2.90 -0.65 -4.00
N GLY A 469 1.91 -1.07 -3.22
CA GLY A 469 0.75 -1.78 -3.75
C GLY A 469 -0.13 -0.91 -4.64
N ARG A 470 -0.11 0.42 -4.46
CA ARG A 470 -0.88 1.33 -5.31
C ARG A 470 -0.26 1.44 -6.70
N ALA A 471 1.05 1.66 -6.76
CA ALA A 471 1.79 1.68 -8.03
C ALA A 471 1.61 0.36 -8.80
N PHE A 472 1.65 -0.77 -8.08
CA PHE A 472 1.37 -2.09 -8.66
C PHE A 472 -0.02 -2.18 -9.30
N VAL A 473 -1.07 -1.76 -8.59
CA VAL A 473 -2.45 -1.79 -9.11
C VAL A 473 -2.60 -0.88 -10.33
N GLU A 474 -1.99 0.30 -10.31
CA GLU A 474 -2.02 1.23 -11.44
C GLU A 474 -1.31 0.63 -12.68
N ALA A 475 -0.12 0.05 -12.49
CA ALA A 475 0.62 -0.62 -13.56
C ALA A 475 -0.13 -1.86 -14.08
N ALA A 476 -0.76 -2.65 -13.20
CA ALA A 476 -1.57 -3.80 -13.56
C ALA A 476 -2.81 -3.40 -14.37
N ARG A 477 -3.56 -2.37 -13.93
CA ARG A 477 -4.73 -1.83 -14.65
C ARG A 477 -4.37 -1.36 -16.06
N ALA A 478 -3.17 -0.80 -16.25
CA ALA A 478 -2.68 -0.40 -17.57
C ALA A 478 -2.21 -1.57 -18.45
N THR A 479 -1.78 -2.68 -17.84
CA THR A 479 -1.13 -3.81 -18.51
C THR A 479 -2.10 -4.94 -18.87
N VAL A 480 -2.98 -5.33 -17.94
CA VAL A 480 -3.92 -6.46 -18.09
C VAL A 480 -4.81 -6.36 -19.34
N PRO A 481 -5.33 -5.17 -19.75
CA PRO A 481 -6.09 -5.06 -20.99
C PRO A 481 -5.29 -5.39 -22.26
N LYS A 482 -3.96 -5.35 -22.19
CA LYS A 482 -3.05 -5.61 -23.32
C LYS A 482 -2.50 -7.03 -23.28
N LYS A 483 -2.13 -7.52 -22.10
CA LYS A 483 -1.38 -8.78 -21.92
C LYS A 483 -1.81 -9.49 -20.63
N PRO A 484 -1.96 -10.82 -20.65
CA PRO A 484 -2.24 -11.59 -19.44
C PRO A 484 -1.11 -11.46 -18.42
N VAL A 485 -1.51 -11.24 -17.16
CA VAL A 485 -0.64 -11.23 -15.98
C VAL A 485 -1.06 -12.37 -15.06
N VAL A 486 -0.12 -13.24 -14.70
CA VAL A 486 -0.33 -14.37 -13.80
C VAL A 486 0.53 -14.18 -12.56
N VAL A 487 -0.09 -14.06 -11.39
CA VAL A 487 0.62 -13.85 -10.12
C VAL A 487 0.53 -15.08 -9.25
N LEU A 488 1.69 -15.61 -8.85
CA LEU A 488 1.83 -16.56 -7.75
C LEU A 488 2.17 -15.79 -6.48
N LYS A 489 1.15 -15.44 -5.69
CA LYS A 489 1.32 -14.80 -4.39
C LYS A 489 1.80 -15.82 -3.35
N ALA A 490 3.01 -15.61 -2.83
CA ALA A 490 3.50 -16.35 -1.68
C ALA A 490 2.87 -15.81 -0.38
N GLY A 491 2.94 -16.61 0.68
CA GLY A 491 2.57 -16.14 2.02
C GLY A 491 1.08 -16.15 2.36
N ARG A 492 0.22 -16.76 1.52
CA ARG A 492 -1.26 -16.80 1.69
C ARG A 492 -1.81 -17.51 2.94
N THR A 493 -0.94 -17.91 3.86
CA THR A 493 -1.30 -18.56 5.12
C THR A 493 -0.36 -18.03 6.19
N ALA A 494 -0.77 -18.00 7.45
CA ALA A 494 0.10 -17.54 8.54
C ALA A 494 1.48 -18.25 8.57
N ALA A 495 1.51 -19.55 8.24
CA ALA A 495 2.75 -20.32 8.13
C ALA A 495 3.58 -19.92 6.90
N GLY A 496 2.93 -19.73 5.74
CA GLY A 496 3.59 -19.25 4.53
C GLY A 496 4.11 -17.81 4.67
N ALA A 497 3.36 -16.93 5.32
CA ALA A 497 3.72 -15.56 5.62
C ALA A 497 5.00 -15.49 6.45
N LYS A 498 5.11 -16.34 7.49
CA LYS A 498 6.32 -16.46 8.31
C LYS A 498 7.51 -16.98 7.50
N ALA A 499 7.28 -17.90 6.56
CA ALA A 499 8.34 -18.41 5.68
C ALA A 499 8.81 -17.34 4.67
N ALA A 500 7.88 -16.61 4.05
CA ALA A 500 8.18 -15.51 3.13
C ALA A 500 8.89 -14.34 3.84
N GLY A 501 8.41 -13.94 5.03
CA GLY A 501 8.99 -12.85 5.82
C GLY A 501 10.42 -13.12 6.31
N SER A 502 10.86 -14.39 6.34
CA SER A 502 12.26 -14.74 6.67
C SER A 502 13.28 -14.33 5.59
N HIS A 503 12.82 -13.99 4.37
CA HIS A 503 13.66 -13.61 3.24
C HIS A 503 13.78 -12.09 3.03
N THR A 504 12.79 -11.29 3.43
CA THR A 504 12.75 -9.84 3.15
C THR A 504 12.54 -8.96 4.38
N GLY A 505 12.32 -9.57 5.56
CA GLY A 505 11.98 -8.85 6.80
C GLY A 505 10.60 -8.19 6.77
N ALA A 506 9.80 -8.40 5.71
CA ALA A 506 8.45 -7.84 5.59
C ALA A 506 7.40 -8.69 6.28
N LEU A 507 6.47 -8.04 6.99
CA LEU A 507 5.22 -8.65 7.46
C LEU A 507 4.33 -8.89 6.24
N ALA A 508 3.95 -10.14 5.97
CA ALA A 508 2.94 -10.41 4.95
C ALA A 508 1.62 -9.75 5.36
N GLY A 509 1.02 -8.98 4.45
CA GLY A 509 -0.26 -8.29 4.67
C GLY A 509 -1.44 -9.25 4.76
N ASP A 510 -2.62 -8.72 5.13
CA ASP A 510 -3.87 -9.49 5.17
C ASP A 510 -4.29 -9.89 3.75
N ASP A 511 -4.39 -11.20 3.50
CA ASP A 511 -4.70 -11.75 2.17
C ASP A 511 -6.06 -11.29 1.65
N ALA A 512 -7.02 -10.98 2.54
CA ALA A 512 -8.32 -10.46 2.14
C ALA A 512 -8.21 -9.11 1.42
N GLY A 513 -7.29 -8.25 1.84
CA GLY A 513 -7.04 -6.97 1.17
C GLY A 513 -6.41 -7.15 -0.21
N TYR A 514 -5.50 -8.12 -0.37
CA TYR A 514 -4.91 -8.45 -1.66
C TYR A 514 -5.96 -9.01 -2.63
N ASP A 515 -6.78 -9.98 -2.19
CA ASP A 515 -7.78 -10.63 -3.05
C ASP A 515 -8.89 -9.66 -3.49
N ASP A 516 -9.19 -8.64 -2.69
CA ASP A 516 -10.21 -7.65 -3.02
C ASP A 516 -9.71 -6.48 -3.88
N ILE A 517 -8.44 -6.10 -3.73
CA ILE A 517 -7.86 -4.95 -4.42
C ILE A 517 -7.27 -5.34 -5.79
N LEU A 518 -6.67 -6.53 -5.90
CA LEU A 518 -6.02 -7.04 -7.12
C LEU A 518 -7.03 -7.79 -8.00
#